data_AF-A0A0G1PV66-F1
#
_entry.id   AF-A0A0G1PV66-F1
#
_cell.length_a   1.000
_cell.length_b   1.000
_cell.length_c   1.000
_cell.angle_alpha   90.00
_cell.angle_beta   90.00
_cell.angle_gamma   90.00
#
_symmetry.space_group_name_H-M   'P 1'
#
loop_
_entity.id
_entity.type
_entity.pdbx_description
1 polymer ?
#
loop_
_entity_poly.entity_id
_entity_poly.type
_entity_poly.pdbx_seq_one_letter_code
_entity_poly.pdbx_strand_id
1 'polypeptide(L)'
;MSATVLGVEPRLKAGFLMLGGGDIAYVLTASREKGIKKNREKVLKNLSLSEEAREIFAPVEPLNYAKNVSPERIFMINAYFDRVVPSRSSDLLWKAMNKPERTVLIWGHYTAVLDIGFADNKMIEHFGKRLR
;
A
#
# COMPACT_ATOMS: atom_id res chain seq x y z
N MET A 1 0.45 -5.93 2.61
CA MET A 1 0.51 -7.38 2.38
C MET A 1 0.32 -7.75 0.90
N SER A 2 -0.75 -7.34 0.20
CA SER A 2 -0.95 -7.73 -1.21
C SER A 2 0.21 -7.38 -2.14
N ALA A 3 0.83 -6.20 -1.97
CA ALA A 3 2.01 -5.78 -2.71
C ALA A 3 3.23 -6.70 -2.50
N THR A 4 3.44 -7.18 -1.27
CA THR A 4 4.48 -8.17 -0.92
C THR A 4 4.21 -9.48 -1.64
N VAL A 5 2.97 -9.99 -1.57
CA VAL A 5 2.57 -11.26 -2.20
C VAL A 5 2.81 -11.21 -3.72
N LEU A 6 2.45 -10.11 -4.38
CA LEU A 6 2.72 -9.93 -5.82
C LEU A 6 4.21 -10.07 -6.16
N GLY A 7 5.10 -9.59 -5.30
CA GLY A 7 6.55 -9.64 -5.51
C GLY A 7 7.23 -10.95 -5.11
N VAL A 8 6.56 -11.83 -4.36
CA VAL A 8 7.09 -13.16 -4.00
C VAL A 8 6.45 -14.31 -4.77
N GLU A 9 5.23 -14.13 -5.30
CA GLU A 9 4.50 -15.17 -6.02
C GLU A 9 4.48 -14.88 -7.54
N PRO A 10 5.41 -15.48 -8.33
CA PRO A 10 5.51 -15.20 -9.75
C PRO A 10 4.26 -15.60 -10.55
N ARG A 11 3.44 -16.53 -10.06
CA ARG A 11 2.21 -17.00 -10.73
C ARG A 11 1.11 -15.93 -10.80
N LEU A 12 1.14 -14.89 -9.98
CA LEU A 12 0.10 -13.86 -9.92
C LEU A 12 0.17 -12.86 -11.08
N LYS A 13 -0.48 -13.14 -12.20
CA LYS A 13 -0.35 -12.36 -13.45
C LYS A 13 -0.62 -10.84 -13.33
N ALA A 14 -1.48 -10.39 -12.42
CA ALA A 14 -1.82 -8.98 -12.25
C ALA A 14 -2.19 -8.65 -10.80
N GLY A 15 -2.09 -7.38 -10.42
CA GLY A 15 -2.46 -6.88 -9.09
C GLY A 15 -3.18 -5.53 -9.13
N PHE A 16 -4.16 -5.38 -8.26
CA PHE A 16 -4.87 -4.11 -8.01
C PHE A 16 -4.68 -3.73 -6.54
N LEU A 17 -4.04 -2.59 -6.30
CA LEU A 17 -3.63 -2.15 -4.96
C LEU A 17 -4.40 -0.88 -4.59
N MET A 18 -5.44 -1.03 -3.80
CA MET A 18 -6.26 0.08 -3.31
C MET A 18 -5.85 0.50 -1.91
N LEU A 19 -5.61 1.79 -1.71
CA LEU A 19 -5.21 2.46 -0.47
C LEU A 19 -3.99 1.82 0.23
N GLY A 20 -3.12 1.19 -0.56
CA GLY A 20 -1.90 0.54 -0.08
C GLY A 20 -0.68 1.46 -0.09
N GLY A 21 0.37 1.07 0.66
CA GLY A 21 1.66 1.76 0.71
C GLY A 21 2.76 0.86 1.26
N GLY A 22 3.99 1.38 1.27
CA GLY A 22 5.18 0.74 1.85
C GLY A 22 5.69 1.49 3.08
N ASP A 23 6.80 1.02 3.65
CA ASP A 23 7.36 1.50 4.91
C ASP A 23 6.36 1.32 6.07
N ILE A 24 6.12 0.05 6.43
CA ILE A 24 5.18 -0.35 7.48
C ILE A 24 5.54 0.33 8.81
N ALA A 25 6.83 0.44 9.12
CA ALA A 25 7.31 1.13 10.32
C ALA A 25 6.87 2.60 10.35
N TYR A 26 6.97 3.31 9.22
CA TYR A 26 6.45 4.67 9.12
C TYR A 26 4.92 4.72 9.22
N VAL A 27 4.18 3.80 8.60
CA VAL A 27 2.72 3.75 8.74
C VAL A 27 2.32 3.59 10.21
N LEU A 28 2.96 2.69 10.96
CA LEU A 28 2.67 2.46 12.37
C LEU A 28 2.94 3.70 13.24
N THR A 29 3.94 4.51 12.89
CA THR A 29 4.32 5.73 13.63
C THR A 29 3.57 6.98 13.20
N ALA A 30 3.10 7.06 11.95
CA ALA A 30 2.45 8.26 11.40
C ALA A 30 0.92 8.15 11.26
N SER A 31 0.36 6.94 11.19
CA SER A 31 -1.08 6.74 10.99
C SER A 31 -1.94 7.44 12.06
N ARG A 32 -3.10 7.93 11.64
CA ARG A 32 -4.14 8.52 12.52
C ARG A 32 -5.32 7.59 12.75
N GLU A 33 -5.23 6.34 12.30
CA GLU A 33 -6.19 5.30 12.65
C GLU A 33 -6.22 5.12 14.18
N LYS A 34 -7.41 5.00 14.75
CA LYS A 34 -7.63 5.02 16.20
C LYS A 34 -6.97 3.81 16.88
N GLY A 35 -7.10 2.62 16.31
CA GLY A 35 -6.48 1.38 16.79
C GLY A 35 -4.96 1.45 16.79
N ILE A 36 -4.35 1.90 15.68
CA ILE A 36 -2.90 2.09 15.56
C ILE A 36 -2.43 3.12 16.59
N LYS A 37 -3.09 4.28 16.70
CA LYS A 37 -2.73 5.30 17.70
C LYS A 37 -2.79 4.78 19.14
N LYS A 38 -3.87 4.08 19.50
CA LYS A 38 -4.06 3.52 20.85
C LYS A 38 -2.99 2.49 21.19
N ASN A 39 -2.59 1.68 20.21
CA ASN A 39 -1.56 0.66 20.41
C ASN A 39 -0.15 1.23 20.27
N ARG A 40 0.04 2.34 19.56
CA ARG A 40 1.34 2.99 19.40
C ARG A 40 1.96 3.32 20.74
N GLU A 41 1.21 3.88 21.70
CA GLU A 41 1.75 4.19 23.03
C GLU A 41 2.18 2.95 23.81
N LYS A 42 1.49 1.81 23.60
CA LYS A 42 1.86 0.53 24.23
C LYS A 42 3.10 -0.09 23.58
N VAL A 43 3.24 0.08 22.27
CA VAL A 43 4.34 -0.48 21.47
C VAL A 43 5.58 0.41 21.54
N LEU A 44 5.43 1.74 21.57
CA LEU A 44 6.49 2.76 21.74
C LEU A 44 7.28 2.59 23.03
N LYS A 45 6.67 2.06 24.10
CA LYS A 45 7.36 1.80 25.36
C LYS A 45 8.41 0.69 25.24
N ASN A 46 8.28 -0.19 24.25
CA ASN A 46 9.07 -1.42 24.15
C ASN A 46 9.90 -1.52 22.86
N LEU A 47 9.70 -0.63 21.88
CA LEU A 47 10.40 -0.68 20.60
C LEU A 47 10.96 0.69 20.23
N SER A 48 12.22 0.70 19.79
CA SER A 48 12.78 1.83 19.05
C SER A 48 12.10 1.88 17.67
N LEU A 49 10.94 2.55 17.60
CA LEU A 49 9.92 2.39 16.54
C LEU A 49 10.36 2.67 15.09
N SER A 50 11.64 3.01 14.83
CA SER A 50 12.15 3.16 13.47
C SER A 50 12.96 1.97 12.96
N GLU A 51 13.97 1.48 13.67
CA GLU A 51 14.90 0.49 13.11
C GLU A 51 14.51 -0.93 13.46
N GLU A 52 14.30 -1.20 14.74
CA GLU A 52 13.82 -2.50 15.23
C GLU A 52 12.46 -2.87 14.61
N ALA A 53 11.57 -1.90 14.43
CA ALA A 53 10.31 -2.12 13.72
C ALA A 53 10.53 -2.49 12.25
N ARG A 54 11.50 -1.88 11.55
CA ARG A 54 11.81 -2.26 10.16
C ARG A 54 12.38 -3.66 10.08
N GLU A 55 13.23 -4.07 11.01
CA GLU A 55 13.76 -5.43 11.08
C GLU A 55 12.63 -6.45 11.30
N ILE A 56 11.74 -6.19 12.26
CA ILE A 56 10.57 -7.05 12.55
C ILE A 56 9.67 -7.20 11.33
N PHE A 57 9.39 -6.10 10.61
CA PHE A 57 8.49 -6.11 9.46
C PHE A 57 9.17 -6.42 8.12
N ALA A 58 10.51 -6.53 8.08
CA ALA A 58 11.26 -6.77 6.84
C ALA A 58 10.74 -7.95 5.99
N PRO A 59 10.35 -9.11 6.56
CA PRO A 59 9.84 -10.24 5.78
C PRO A 59 8.51 -9.97 5.06
N VAL A 60 7.76 -8.96 5.50
CA VAL A 60 6.45 -8.60 4.94
C VAL A 60 6.42 -7.21 4.32
N GLU A 61 7.52 -6.47 4.35
CA GLU A 61 7.65 -5.12 3.83
C GLU A 61 7.54 -5.10 2.29
N PRO A 62 6.49 -4.47 1.71
CA PRO A 62 6.31 -4.40 0.26
C PRO A 62 7.51 -3.84 -0.51
N LEU A 63 8.24 -2.88 0.05
CA LEU A 63 9.36 -2.23 -0.62
C LEU A 63 10.50 -3.22 -0.95
N ASN A 64 10.67 -4.28 -0.15
CA ASN A 64 11.69 -5.30 -0.38
C ASN A 64 11.42 -6.16 -1.62
N TYR A 65 10.16 -6.23 -2.05
CA TYR A 65 9.73 -7.09 -3.15
C TYR A 65 9.18 -6.30 -4.35
N ALA A 66 9.08 -4.97 -4.24
CA ALA A 66 8.46 -4.11 -5.26
C ALA A 66 9.10 -4.23 -6.65
N LYS A 67 10.42 -4.46 -6.70
CA LYS A 67 11.18 -4.61 -7.96
C LYS A 67 10.94 -5.95 -8.67
N ASN A 68 10.35 -6.93 -7.99
CA ASN A 68 10.09 -8.25 -8.56
C ASN A 68 8.83 -8.28 -9.42
N VAL A 69 8.04 -7.21 -9.41
CA VAL A 69 6.78 -7.11 -10.16
C VAL A 69 6.95 -6.07 -11.25
N SER A 70 6.59 -6.47 -12.47
CA SER A 70 6.58 -5.55 -13.59
C SER A 70 5.51 -4.47 -13.40
N PRO A 71 5.82 -3.17 -13.60
CA PRO A 71 4.88 -2.06 -13.35
C PRO A 71 3.59 -2.20 -14.14
N GLU A 72 3.65 -2.72 -15.37
CA GLU A 72 2.49 -2.95 -16.18
C GLU A 72 1.56 -4.00 -15.59
N ARG A 73 1.95 -4.86 -14.65
CA ARG A 73 1.03 -5.83 -14.00
C ARG A 73 0.20 -5.21 -12.89
N ILE A 74 0.51 -3.98 -12.47
CA ILE A 74 -0.04 -3.36 -11.27
C ILE A 74 -0.90 -2.16 -11.65
N PHE A 75 -2.03 -1.99 -10.96
CA PHE A 75 -2.77 -0.74 -10.90
C PHE A 75 -2.90 -0.31 -9.44
N MET A 76 -2.70 0.97 -9.16
CA MET A 76 -2.82 1.54 -7.83
C MET A 76 -3.97 2.54 -7.74
N ILE A 77 -4.75 2.47 -6.67
CA ILE A 77 -5.63 3.57 -6.24
C ILE A 77 -5.14 4.02 -4.88
N ASN A 78 -4.84 5.31 -4.74
CA ASN A 78 -4.48 5.93 -3.47
C ASN A 78 -5.37 7.14 -3.21
N ALA A 79 -5.27 7.73 -2.02
CA ALA A 79 -6.07 8.89 -1.65
C ALA A 79 -5.16 10.01 -1.11
N TYR A 80 -5.43 11.24 -1.54
CA TYR A 80 -4.58 12.40 -1.25
C TYR A 80 -4.58 12.78 0.23
N PHE A 81 -5.75 12.76 0.87
CA PHE A 81 -5.93 13.06 2.29
C PHE A 81 -5.90 11.81 3.17
N ASP A 82 -5.28 10.72 2.70
CA ASP A 82 -5.14 9.49 3.47
C ASP A 82 -4.30 9.74 4.73
N ARG A 83 -4.96 9.55 5.88
CA ARG A 83 -4.35 9.67 7.20
C ARG A 83 -4.15 8.32 7.87
N VAL A 84 -4.60 7.22 7.27
CA VAL A 84 -4.42 5.84 7.75
C VAL A 84 -3.15 5.26 7.16
N VAL A 85 -2.99 5.35 5.84
CA VAL A 85 -1.78 5.04 5.09
C VAL A 85 -1.32 6.34 4.44
N PRO A 86 -0.43 7.12 5.08
CA PRO A 86 -0.05 8.45 4.60
C PRO A 86 0.44 8.44 3.15
N SER A 87 0.17 9.52 2.41
CA SER A 87 0.55 9.66 0.99
C SER A 87 2.03 9.34 0.73
N ARG A 88 2.92 9.72 1.64
CA ARG A 88 4.34 9.34 1.62
C ARG A 88 4.56 7.83 1.45
N SER A 89 3.85 6.99 2.21
CA SER A 89 3.96 5.53 2.12
C SER A 89 3.46 5.00 0.79
N SER A 90 2.34 5.54 0.28
CA SER A 90 1.85 5.16 -1.05
C SER A 90 2.78 5.61 -2.18
N ASP A 91 3.38 6.79 -2.08
CA ASP A 91 4.33 7.32 -3.07
C ASP A 91 5.63 6.53 -3.07
N LEU A 92 6.12 6.11 -1.90
CA LEU A 92 7.29 5.24 -1.79
C LEU A 92 7.06 3.92 -2.52
N LEU A 93 5.92 3.26 -2.28
CA LEU A 93 5.59 2.01 -2.95
C LEU A 93 5.41 2.20 -4.47
N TRP A 94 4.69 3.24 -4.89
CA TRP A 94 4.50 3.56 -6.29
C TRP A 94 5.83 3.77 -7.02
N LYS A 95 6.78 4.51 -6.42
CA LYS A 95 8.12 4.69 -6.97
C LYS A 95 8.91 3.38 -6.99
N ALA A 96 8.87 2.59 -5.92
CA ALA A 96 9.59 1.33 -5.81
C ALA A 96 9.12 0.27 -6.82
N MET A 97 7.83 0.29 -7.16
CA MET A 97 7.21 -0.55 -8.20
C MET A 97 7.42 -0.01 -9.62
N ASN A 98 8.36 0.92 -9.81
CA ASN A 98 8.64 1.57 -11.09
C ASN A 98 7.43 2.31 -11.71
N LYS A 99 6.67 3.02 -10.87
CA LYS A 99 5.58 3.93 -11.26
C LYS A 99 4.48 3.26 -12.11
N PRO A 100 3.81 2.22 -11.60
CA PRO A 100 2.68 1.60 -12.30
C PRO A 100 1.53 2.61 -12.53
N GLU A 101 0.55 2.23 -13.34
CA GLU A 101 -0.67 3.03 -13.50
C GLU A 101 -1.30 3.34 -12.13
N ARG A 102 -1.66 4.61 -11.90
CA ARG A 102 -2.16 5.06 -10.60
C ARG A 102 -3.23 6.13 -10.74
N THR A 103 -4.28 6.02 -9.94
CA THR A 103 -5.23 7.11 -9.66
C THR A 103 -5.10 7.57 -8.21
N VAL A 104 -5.08 8.88 -7.99
CA VAL A 104 -5.09 9.47 -6.64
C VAL A 104 -6.42 10.21 -6.45
N LEU A 105 -7.24 9.70 -5.54
CA LEU A 105 -8.55 10.27 -5.22
C LEU A 105 -8.40 11.45 -4.26
N ILE A 106 -9.29 12.44 -4.36
CA ILE A 106 -9.31 13.62 -3.47
C ILE A 106 -10.13 13.30 -2.20
N TRP A 107 -9.77 12.20 -1.54
CA TRP A 107 -10.43 11.68 -0.35
C TRP A 107 -9.43 11.35 0.75
N GLY A 108 -9.91 11.09 1.96
CA GLY A 108 -9.20 10.30 2.97
C GLY A 108 -9.47 8.80 2.82
N HIS A 109 -8.79 7.99 3.64
CA HIS A 109 -8.83 6.52 3.57
C HIS A 109 -10.25 5.94 3.53
N TYR A 110 -11.07 6.31 4.52
CA TYR A 110 -12.42 5.76 4.65
C TYR A 110 -13.42 6.44 3.72
N THR A 111 -13.25 7.73 3.42
CA THR A 111 -14.12 8.47 2.50
C THR A 111 -13.92 8.07 1.04
N ALA A 112 -12.81 7.40 0.70
CA ALA A 112 -12.57 6.85 -0.63
C ALA A 112 -13.62 5.81 -1.05
N VAL A 113 -14.40 5.27 -0.09
CA VAL A 113 -15.55 4.39 -0.38
C VAL A 113 -16.60 5.05 -1.27
N LEU A 114 -16.68 6.38 -1.28
CA LEU A 114 -17.59 7.13 -2.16
C LEU A 114 -17.30 6.89 -3.66
N ASP A 115 -16.06 6.51 -4.00
CA ASP A 115 -15.62 6.19 -5.36
C ASP A 115 -15.52 4.67 -5.62
N ILE A 116 -16.20 3.83 -4.82
CA ILE A 116 -16.08 2.38 -4.99
C ILE A 116 -16.48 1.90 -6.39
N GLY A 117 -17.54 2.45 -6.99
CA GLY A 117 -17.94 2.10 -8.35
C GLY A 117 -16.91 2.50 -9.40
N PHE A 118 -16.19 3.61 -9.18
CA PHE A 118 -15.05 3.99 -10.02
C PHE A 118 -13.88 3.01 -9.86
N ALA A 119 -13.56 2.64 -8.61
CA ALA A 119 -12.50 1.67 -8.32
C ALA A 119 -12.78 0.31 -8.94
N ASP A 120 -14.02 -0.18 -8.86
CA ASP A 120 -14.46 -1.44 -9.46
C ASP A 120 -14.32 -1.42 -10.98
N ASN A 121 -14.76 -0.35 -11.64
CA ASN A 121 -14.60 -0.21 -13.08
C ASN A 121 -13.12 -0.25 -13.51
N LYS A 122 -12.24 0.44 -12.76
CA LYS A 122 -10.79 0.41 -13.02
C LYS A 122 -10.18 -0.96 -12.76
N MET A 123 -10.63 -1.67 -11.73
CA MET A 123 -10.19 -3.02 -11.44
C MET A 123 -10.56 -3.99 -12.57
N ILE A 124 -11.82 -3.95 -13.03
CA ILE A 124 -12.31 -4.78 -14.14
C ILE A 124 -11.53 -4.48 -15.42
N GLU A 125 -11.33 -3.20 -15.74
CA GLU A 125 -10.53 -2.76 -16.89
C GLU A 125 -9.10 -3.29 -16.82
N HIS A 126 -8.44 -3.14 -15.67
CA HIS A 126 -7.04 -3.57 -15.46
C HIS A 126 -6.87 -5.07 -15.65
N PHE A 127 -7.72 -5.88 -15.00
CA PHE A 127 -7.66 -7.33 -15.09
C PHE A 127 -8.10 -7.84 -16.47
N GLY A 128 -9.10 -7.23 -17.10
CA GLY A 128 -9.55 -7.60 -18.44
C GLY A 128 -8.46 -7.48 -19.51
N LYS A 129 -7.53 -6.53 -19.36
CA LYS A 129 -6.37 -6.39 -20.26
C LYS A 129 -5.28 -7.46 -20.06
N ARG A 130 -5.27 -8.18 -18.94
CA ARG A 130 -4.13 -8.99 -18.48
C ARG A 130 -4.43 -10.46 -18.22
N LEU A 131 -5.70 -10.80 -18.02
CA LEU A 131 -6.15 -12.16 -17.71
C LEU A 131 -6.96 -12.80 -18.85
N ARG A 132 -7.11 -12.12 -19.98
CA ARG A 132 -7.65 -12.70 -21.20
C ARG A 132 -6.57 -13.47 -21.97
#